data_AF-A0A936VV98-F1
#
_entry.id   AF-A0A936VV98-F1
#
_cell.length_a   1.000
_cell.length_b   1.000
_cell.length_c   1.000
_cell.angle_alpha   90.00
_cell.angle_beta   90.00
_cell.angle_gamma   90.00
#
_symmetry.space_group_name_H-M   'P 1'
#
loop_
_entity.id
_entity.type
_entity.pdbx_description
1 polymer ?
#
loop_
_entity_poly.entity_id
_entity_poly.type
_entity_poly.pdbx_seq_one_letter_code
_entity_poly.pdbx_strand_id
1 'polypeptide(L)'
;MVELENTFPFQSEAEEINYYRNERPKLFQYGIYYERLLDLESEKPIGKERKYYKELETSLHDDSKTIVEELKYYRLDSAEKDNIWFVKKSEKCNIFAVIKALYMLQKYLDNKLDSRQIEDKIADFRKLEWTGLQI
;
A
#
# COMPACT_ATOMS: atom_id res chain seq x y z
N MET A 1 2.27 4.22 18.78
CA MET A 1 0.95 4.13 18.10
C MET A 1 0.35 2.73 18.24
N VAL A 2 1.10 1.67 17.92
CA VAL A 2 0.67 0.25 18.08
C VAL A 2 0.38 -0.14 19.54
N GLU A 3 1.16 0.34 20.51
CA GLU A 3 0.95 -0.01 21.92
C GLU A 3 -0.37 0.54 22.48
N LEU A 4 -0.79 1.74 22.09
CA LEU A 4 -2.07 2.32 22.50
C LEU A 4 -3.24 1.57 21.87
N GLU A 5 -3.15 1.29 20.57
CA GLU A 5 -4.15 0.53 19.82
C GLU A 5 -4.42 -0.83 20.48
N ASN A 6 -3.38 -1.48 20.99
CA ASN A 6 -3.49 -2.77 21.67
C ASN A 6 -4.20 -2.71 23.03
N THR A 7 -4.44 -1.53 23.60
CA THR A 7 -5.17 -1.37 24.86
C THR A 7 -6.66 -1.13 24.68
N PHE A 8 -7.12 -0.79 23.47
CA PHE A 8 -8.53 -0.55 23.21
C PHE A 8 -9.30 -1.87 23.05
N PRO A 9 -10.38 -2.08 23.83
CA PRO A 9 -11.27 -3.21 23.64
C PRO A 9 -12.27 -2.94 22.50
N PHE A 10 -12.51 -3.94 21.66
CA PHE A 10 -13.61 -3.94 20.70
C PHE A 10 -14.90 -4.41 21.39
N GLN A 11 -16.03 -3.83 21.00
CA GLN A 11 -17.37 -4.16 21.51
C GLN A 11 -17.91 -5.46 20.88
N SER A 12 -17.43 -5.80 19.68
CA SER A 12 -17.81 -7.02 18.98
C SER A 12 -16.73 -7.48 17.99
N GLU A 13 -16.78 -8.76 17.60
CA GLU A 13 -15.92 -9.30 16.54
C GLU A 13 -16.16 -8.60 15.19
N ALA A 14 -17.39 -8.19 14.89
CA ALA A 14 -17.71 -7.46 13.68
C ALA A 14 -17.04 -6.07 13.63
N GLU A 15 -16.96 -5.38 14.77
CA GLU A 15 -16.24 -4.12 14.90
C GLU A 15 -14.74 -4.32 14.70
N GLU A 16 -14.17 -5.35 15.35
CA GLU A 16 -12.76 -5.73 15.21
C GLU A 16 -12.40 -6.00 13.73
N ILE A 17 -13.21 -6.83 13.05
CA ILE A 17 -13.04 -7.14 11.63
C ILE A 17 -13.11 -5.87 10.80
N ASN A 18 -14.11 -5.01 11.00
CA ASN A 18 -14.24 -3.77 10.24
C ASN A 18 -13.02 -2.86 10.43
N TYR A 19 -12.53 -2.76 11.67
CA TYR A 19 -11.35 -1.97 11.98
C TYR A 19 -10.11 -2.48 11.23
N TYR A 20 -9.76 -3.76 11.36
CA TYR A 20 -8.56 -4.33 10.72
C TYR A 20 -8.67 -4.42 9.19
N ARG A 21 -9.87 -4.69 8.65
CA ARG A 21 -10.11 -4.81 7.21
C ARG A 21 -10.18 -3.46 6.51
N ASN A 22 -10.87 -2.47 7.09
CA ASN A 22 -11.28 -1.27 6.37
C ASN A 22 -10.66 0.02 6.92
N GLU A 23 -10.62 0.21 8.23
CA GLU A 23 -10.22 1.48 8.83
C GLU A 23 -8.71 1.58 9.00
N ARG A 24 -8.12 0.61 9.71
CA ARG A 24 -6.69 0.53 9.98
C ARG A 24 -5.86 0.62 8.70
N PRO A 25 -6.19 -0.10 7.59
CA PRO A 25 -5.39 -0.02 6.38
C PRO A 25 -5.37 1.35 5.72
N LYS A 26 -6.37 2.22 5.95
CA LYS A 26 -6.38 3.59 5.39
C LYS A 26 -5.22 4.42 5.94
N LEU A 27 -4.83 4.19 7.20
CA LEU A 27 -3.70 4.89 7.83
C LEU A 27 -2.42 4.07 7.75
N PHE A 28 -2.47 2.78 8.12
CA PHE A 28 -1.30 1.94 8.27
C PHE A 28 -0.54 1.70 6.95
N GLN A 29 -1.23 1.75 5.81
CA GLN A 29 -0.59 1.67 4.50
C GLN A 29 0.52 2.72 4.32
N TYR A 30 0.34 3.93 4.86
CA TYR A 30 1.31 5.00 4.72
C TYR A 30 2.56 4.75 5.56
N GLY A 31 2.39 4.23 6.79
CA GLY A 31 3.52 3.85 7.64
C GLY A 31 4.41 2.83 6.95
N ILE A 32 3.81 1.73 6.48
CA ILE A 32 4.52 0.66 5.76
C ILE A 32 5.18 1.21 4.49
N TYR A 33 4.46 2.04 3.72
CA TYR A 33 4.97 2.63 2.50
C TYR A 33 6.20 3.50 2.74
N TYR A 34 6.13 4.44 3.70
CA TYR A 34 7.22 5.39 3.95
C TYR A 34 8.43 4.75 4.61
N GLU A 35 8.24 3.75 5.47
CA GLU A 35 9.33 2.97 6.05
C GLU A 35 10.10 2.24 4.94
N ARG A 36 9.41 1.46 4.10
CA ARG A 36 10.03 0.79 2.95
C ARG A 36 10.68 1.78 2.00
N LEU A 37 10.02 2.90 1.68
CA LEU A 37 10.58 3.91 0.79
C LEU A 37 11.86 4.52 1.35
N LEU A 38 11.92 4.77 2.66
CA LEU A 38 13.11 5.28 3.32
C LEU A 38 14.29 4.31 3.21
N ASP A 39 14.05 3.02 3.46
CA ASP A 39 15.08 1.98 3.33
C ASP A 39 15.62 1.92 1.89
N LEU A 40 14.72 1.89 0.90
CA LEU A 40 15.06 1.88 -0.52
C LEU A 40 15.86 3.13 -0.92
N GLU A 41 15.45 4.32 -0.51
CA GLU A 41 16.18 5.54 -0.87
C GLU A 41 17.52 5.67 -0.15
N SER A 42 17.68 5.07 1.04
CA SER A 42 18.92 5.08 1.81
C SER A 42 20.01 4.18 1.21
N GLU A 43 19.61 3.09 0.54
CA GLU A 43 20.51 2.15 -0.13
C GLU A 43 20.85 2.56 -1.58
N LYS A 44 20.29 3.66 -2.07
CA LYS A 44 20.41 4.08 -3.46
C LYS A 44 21.88 4.35 -3.86
N PRO A 45 22.40 3.68 -4.90
CA PRO A 45 23.77 3.88 -5.37
C PRO A 45 23.90 5.14 -6.23
N ILE A 46 25.02 5.85 -6.08
CA ILE A 46 25.34 7.03 -6.90
C ILE A 46 25.63 6.60 -8.36
N GLY A 47 24.96 7.25 -9.32
CA GLY A 47 25.23 7.10 -10.75
C GLY A 47 24.70 5.82 -11.41
N LYS A 48 23.99 4.94 -10.68
CA LYS A 48 23.39 3.70 -11.22
C LYS A 48 21.90 3.55 -10.87
N GLU A 49 21.23 4.67 -10.64
CA GLU A 49 19.85 4.73 -10.12
C GLU A 49 18.84 3.93 -10.97
N ARG A 50 18.90 4.05 -12.29
CA ARG A 50 17.95 3.32 -13.17
C ARG A 50 18.07 1.80 -13.05
N LYS A 51 19.30 1.28 -12.94
CA LYS A 51 19.54 -0.16 -12.76
C LYS A 51 19.02 -0.60 -11.39
N TYR A 52 19.32 0.18 -10.35
CA TYR A 52 18.86 -0.05 -8.99
C TYR A 52 17.33 -0.14 -8.91
N TYR A 53 16.60 0.85 -9.43
CA TYR A 53 15.13 0.84 -9.39
C TYR A 53 14.51 -0.33 -10.18
N LYS A 54 15.17 -0.80 -11.24
CA LYS A 54 14.71 -1.96 -12.02
C LYS A 54 14.91 -3.29 -11.26
N GLU A 55 15.99 -3.41 -10.51
CA GLU A 55 16.23 -4.55 -9.62
C GLU A 55 15.19 -4.55 -8.49
N LEU A 56 14.88 -3.39 -7.92
CA LEU A 56 13.81 -3.25 -6.93
C LEU A 56 12.43 -3.60 -7.48
N GLU A 57 12.10 -3.18 -8.70
CA GLU A 57 10.84 -3.54 -9.36
C GLU A 57 10.72 -5.07 -9.50
N THR A 58 11.83 -5.74 -9.85
CA THR A 58 11.87 -7.21 -9.92
C THR A 58 11.65 -7.84 -8.55
N SER A 59 12.31 -7.31 -7.50
CA SER A 59 12.11 -7.78 -6.13
C SER A 59 10.68 -7.56 -5.64
N LEU A 60 10.07 -6.41 -5.94
CA LEU A 60 8.69 -6.09 -5.57
C LEU A 60 7.69 -7.04 -6.26
N HIS A 61 7.97 -7.40 -7.52
CA HIS A 61 7.21 -8.40 -8.23
C HIS A 61 7.33 -9.78 -7.56
N ASP A 62 8.51 -10.17 -7.10
CA ASP A 62 8.71 -11.43 -6.38
C ASP A 62 8.01 -11.43 -5.01
N ASP A 63 8.07 -10.33 -4.26
CA ASP A 63 7.28 -10.12 -3.04
C ASP A 63 5.78 -10.36 -3.32
N SER A 64 5.26 -9.83 -4.43
CA SER A 64 3.84 -9.98 -4.78
C SER A 64 3.42 -11.44 -5.01
N LYS A 65 4.35 -12.31 -5.45
CA LYS A 65 4.07 -13.75 -5.63
C LYS A 65 3.90 -14.46 -4.28
N THR A 66 4.58 -13.99 -3.24
CA THR A 66 4.49 -14.58 -1.89
C THR A 66 3.12 -14.37 -1.25
N ILE A 67 2.41 -13.30 -1.65
CA ILE A 67 1.09 -12.92 -1.12
C ILE A 67 -0.04 -13.07 -2.16
N VAL A 68 0.13 -13.98 -3.11
CA VAL A 68 -0.80 -14.09 -4.26
C VAL A 68 -2.22 -14.47 -3.83
N GLU A 69 -2.38 -15.27 -2.78
CA GLU A 69 -3.69 -15.68 -2.27
C GLU A 69 -4.41 -14.50 -1.61
N GLU A 70 -3.68 -13.71 -0.84
CA GLU A 70 -4.13 -12.50 -0.18
C GLU A 70 -4.52 -11.42 -1.20
N LEU A 71 -3.75 -11.29 -2.28
CA LEU A 71 -4.08 -10.40 -3.40
C LEU A 71 -5.38 -10.82 -4.10
N LYS A 72 -5.58 -12.13 -4.31
CA LYS A 72 -6.85 -12.64 -4.87
C LYS A 72 -8.01 -12.33 -3.93
N TYR A 73 -7.84 -12.59 -2.64
CA TYR A 73 -8.85 -12.30 -1.62
C TYR A 73 -9.22 -10.81 -1.60
N TYR A 74 -8.22 -9.93 -1.59
CA TYR A 74 -8.40 -8.47 -1.63
C TYR A 74 -9.16 -8.00 -2.88
N ARG A 75 -8.84 -8.56 -4.05
CA ARG A 75 -9.48 -8.18 -5.32
C ARG A 75 -10.91 -8.69 -5.46
N LEU A 76 -11.20 -9.85 -4.87
CA LEU A 76 -12.53 -10.46 -4.90
C LEU A 76 -13.48 -9.87 -3.86
N ASP A 77 -12.97 -9.03 -2.94
CA ASP A 77 -13.72 -8.47 -1.81
C ASP A 77 -14.51 -9.55 -1.04
N SER A 78 -13.90 -10.74 -0.89
CA SER A 78 -14.49 -11.85 -0.16
C SER A 78 -14.55 -11.54 1.35
N ALA A 79 -15.49 -12.17 2.05
CA ALA A 79 -15.64 -12.10 3.51
C ALA A 79 -15.38 -13.45 4.20
N GLU A 80 -15.07 -14.51 3.44
CA GLU A 80 -14.98 -15.89 3.96
C GLU A 80 -13.86 -16.11 4.98
N LYS A 81 -12.81 -15.27 4.97
CA LYS A 81 -11.66 -15.39 5.87
C LYS A 81 -11.60 -14.25 6.88
N ASP A 82 -12.60 -13.37 6.93
CA ASP A 82 -12.53 -12.14 7.70
C ASP A 82 -12.34 -12.41 9.21
N ASN A 83 -13.05 -13.39 9.74
CA ASN A 83 -12.95 -13.85 11.14
C ASN A 83 -11.61 -14.49 11.51
N ILE A 84 -10.79 -14.88 10.52
CA ILE A 84 -9.47 -15.48 10.73
C ILE A 84 -8.37 -14.45 10.47
N TRP A 85 -8.55 -13.59 9.47
CA TRP A 85 -7.52 -12.67 8.99
C TRP A 85 -7.58 -11.31 9.67
N PHE A 86 -8.77 -10.77 9.94
CA PHE A 86 -8.96 -9.42 10.46
C PHE A 86 -9.32 -9.42 11.95
N VAL A 87 -8.59 -10.22 12.71
CA VAL A 87 -8.64 -10.23 14.17
C VAL A 87 -7.25 -9.90 14.72
N LYS A 88 -7.20 -9.27 15.89
CA LYS A 88 -5.98 -8.72 16.50
C LYS A 88 -4.85 -9.72 16.67
N LYS A 89 -5.20 -10.99 16.92
CA LYS A 89 -4.24 -12.08 17.09
C LYS A 89 -3.75 -12.69 15.77
N SER A 90 -4.32 -12.27 14.64
CA SER A 90 -3.95 -12.79 13.34
C SER A 90 -2.68 -12.13 12.84
N GLU A 91 -1.76 -12.94 12.31
CA GLU A 91 -0.58 -12.45 11.60
C GLU A 91 -0.96 -11.70 10.32
N LYS A 92 -2.17 -11.94 9.79
CA LYS A 92 -2.68 -11.35 8.56
C LYS A 92 -3.55 -10.11 8.77
N CYS A 93 -3.70 -9.61 10.00
CA CYS A 93 -4.55 -8.45 10.31
C CYS A 93 -4.18 -7.19 9.51
N ASN A 94 -2.93 -7.11 9.03
CA ASN A 94 -2.40 -5.96 8.31
C ASN A 94 -2.24 -6.18 6.82
N ILE A 95 -2.70 -7.32 6.30
CA ILE A 95 -2.43 -7.72 4.92
C ILE A 95 -2.96 -6.71 3.90
N PHE A 96 -4.12 -6.11 4.15
CA PHE A 96 -4.67 -5.09 3.25
C PHE A 96 -3.85 -3.79 3.28
N ALA A 97 -3.25 -3.44 4.42
CA ALA A 97 -2.33 -2.31 4.49
C ALA A 97 -1.05 -2.59 3.68
N VAL A 98 -0.51 -3.81 3.79
CA VAL A 98 0.65 -4.27 3.02
C VAL A 98 0.36 -4.24 1.53
N ILE A 99 -0.76 -4.80 1.07
CA ILE A 99 -1.16 -4.79 -0.34
C ILE A 99 -1.23 -3.37 -0.90
N LYS A 100 -1.84 -2.44 -0.16
CA LYS A 100 -1.93 -1.04 -0.60
C LYS A 100 -0.57 -0.34 -0.61
N ALA A 101 0.29 -0.60 0.38
CA ALA A 101 1.65 -0.08 0.41
C ALA A 101 2.49 -0.60 -0.77
N LEU A 102 2.38 -1.89 -1.12
CA LEU A 102 3.03 -2.47 -2.30
C LEU A 102 2.56 -1.80 -3.60
N TYR A 103 1.25 -1.52 -3.73
CA TYR A 103 0.73 -0.78 -4.87
C TYR A 103 1.30 0.65 -4.97
N MET A 104 1.44 1.34 -3.84
CA MET A 104 2.07 2.66 -3.80
C MET A 104 3.55 2.60 -4.18
N LEU A 105 4.30 1.60 -3.70
CA LEU A 105 5.70 1.38 -4.08
C LEU A 105 5.84 1.07 -5.57
N GLN A 106 4.97 0.24 -6.14
CA GLN A 106 4.98 -0.02 -7.58
C GLN A 106 4.80 1.27 -8.36
N LYS A 107 3.80 2.08 -8.01
CA LYS A 107 3.55 3.37 -8.67
C LYS A 107 4.74 4.33 -8.55
N TYR A 108 5.43 4.31 -7.41
CA TYR A 108 6.66 5.07 -7.22
C TYR A 108 7.77 4.62 -8.17
N LEU A 109 8.02 3.31 -8.26
CA LEU A 109 9.03 2.74 -9.15
C LEU A 109 8.70 2.98 -10.62
N ASP A 110 7.44 2.81 -11.02
CA ASP A 110 6.96 3.13 -12.37
C ASP A 110 7.31 4.57 -12.74
N ASN A 111 7.07 5.52 -11.82
CA ASN A 111 7.39 6.93 -12.04
C ASN A 111 8.89 7.21 -12.17
N LYS A 112 9.73 6.51 -11.39
CA LYS A 112 11.21 6.60 -11.45
C LYS A 112 11.79 6.00 -12.72
N LEU A 113 11.20 4.92 -13.21
CA LEU A 113 11.65 4.20 -14.41
C LEU A 113 11.10 4.83 -15.70
N ASP A 114 10.04 5.62 -15.60
CA ASP A 114 9.46 6.37 -16.71
C ASP A 114 10.41 7.48 -17.20
N SER A 115 10.93 7.29 -18.41
CA SER A 115 11.87 8.20 -19.07
C SER A 115 11.20 9.35 -19.85
N ARG A 116 9.86 9.45 -19.85
CA ARG A 116 9.14 10.56 -20.50
C ARG A 116 9.40 11.89 -19.79
N GLN A 117 9.17 12.99 -20.49
CA GLN A 117 9.28 14.33 -19.88
C GLN A 117 8.16 14.57 -18.86
N ILE A 118 8.36 15.53 -17.95
CA ILE A 118 7.41 15.81 -16.87
C ILE A 118 6.06 16.27 -17.44
N GLU A 119 6.09 17.02 -18.53
CA GLU A 119 4.93 17.54 -19.25
C GLU A 119 4.03 16.41 -19.76
N ASP A 120 4.63 15.36 -20.34
CA ASP A 120 3.92 14.17 -20.80
C ASP A 120 3.31 13.41 -19.62
N LYS A 121 4.04 13.30 -18.50
CA LYS A 121 3.55 12.65 -17.28
C LYS A 121 2.36 13.41 -16.68
N ILE A 122 2.39 14.75 -16.69
CA ILE A 122 1.30 15.59 -16.17
C ILE A 122 0.05 15.45 -17.05
N ALA A 123 0.21 15.32 -18.36
CA ALA A 123 -0.91 15.17 -19.31
C ALA A 123 -1.76 13.91 -19.06
N ASP A 124 -1.19 12.84 -18.50
CA ASP A 124 -1.90 11.61 -18.15
C ASP A 124 -2.84 11.79 -16.93
N PHE A 125 -2.60 12.81 -16.09
CA PHE A 125 -3.47 13.07 -14.93
C PHE A 125 -4.77 13.72 -15.38
N ARG A 126 -5.89 13.32 -14.76
CA ARG A 126 -7.17 14.01 -14.94
C ARG A 126 -6.96 15.49 -14.63
N LYS A 127 -7.20 16.35 -15.63
CA LYS A 127 -7.22 17.80 -15.42
C LYS A 127 -8.24 18.07 -14.31
N LEU A 128 -7.77 18.69 -13.23
CA LEU A 128 -8.64 19.16 -12.17
C LEU A 128 -9.53 20.24 -12.78
N GLU A 129 -10.79 19.91 -13.01
CA GLU A 129 -11.78 20.92 -13.35
C GLU A 129 -12.09 21.70 -12.08
N TRP A 130 -11.83 23.00 -12.11
CA TRP A 130 -12.22 23.88 -11.01
C TRP A 130 -13.74 23.97 -10.99
N THR A 131 -14.36 23.37 -9.97
CA THR A 131 -15.82 23.37 -9.79
C THR A 131 -16.33 24.58 -9.00
N GLY A 132 -15.52 25.63 -8.89
CA GLY A 132 -15.88 26.82 -8.11
C GLY A 132 -16.87 27.74 -8.85
N LEU A 133 -17.89 28.17 -8.10
CA LEU A 133 -18.79 29.30 -8.35
C LEU A 133 -19.39 29.43 -9.77
N GLN A 134 -20.43 28.63 -10.04
CA GLN A 134 -21.59 29.17 -10.75
C GLN A 134 -22.29 30.16 -9.80
N ILE A 135 -22.01 31.45 -9.99
CA ILE A 135 -22.83 32.56 -9.46
C ILE A 135 -24.02 32.75 -10.40
#